data_AF-W4SAI1-F1
#
_entry.id   AF-W4SAI1-F1
#
_cell.length_a   1.000
_cell.length_b   1.000
_cell.length_c   1.000
_cell.angle_alpha   90.00
_cell.angle_beta   90.00
_cell.angle_gamma   90.00
#
_symmetry.space_group_name_H-M   'P 1'
#
loop_
_entity.id
_entity.type
_entity.pdbx_description
1 polymer ?
#
loop_
_entity_poly.entity_id
_entity_poly.type
_entity_poly.pdbx_seq_one_letter_code
_entity_poly.pdbx_strand_id
1 'polypeptide(L)'
;MTFPAEAFAERAPQDLLPGNIFLLREAWALLVDNQADPREPTPCFVMLQGDRVGTVSKVIQGMPPCLTLAEPFAWFPAVPQGALPGPQTLETASLSVTPSGVVLVGGIPDRWGDADKFAFGIKGQFIGEAPHGAVKRFAKWSAELSHPSRPFVSLGQIFEVDRSAA
;
A
#
# COMPACT_ATOMS: atom_id res chain seq x y z
N MET A 1 7.79 -7.57 -19.95
CA MET A 1 7.49 -6.12 -19.81
C MET A 1 8.75 -5.46 -19.28
N THR A 2 9.14 -4.29 -19.78
CA THR A 2 10.41 -3.65 -19.43
C THR A 2 10.10 -2.24 -18.94
N PHE A 3 10.64 -1.86 -17.78
CA PHE A 3 10.41 -0.55 -17.18
C PHE A 3 11.59 0.37 -17.47
N PRO A 4 11.36 1.65 -17.78
CA PRO A 4 12.45 2.62 -17.82
C PRO A 4 13.07 2.72 -16.42
N ALA A 5 14.38 2.58 -16.33
CA ALA A 5 15.09 2.71 -15.06
C ALA A 5 14.89 4.11 -14.45
N GLU A 6 14.64 5.11 -15.31
CA GLU A 6 14.32 6.49 -14.96
C GLU A 6 12.99 6.63 -14.20
N ALA A 7 12.13 5.61 -14.19
CA ALA A 7 10.92 5.62 -13.37
C ALA A 7 11.21 5.43 -11.87
N PHE A 8 12.43 5.05 -11.52
CA PHE A 8 12.82 4.76 -10.15
C PHE A 8 13.95 5.68 -9.66
N ALA A 9 13.95 5.93 -8.36
CA ALA A 9 14.99 6.65 -7.65
C ALA A 9 15.28 5.99 -6.30
N GLU A 10 16.43 6.27 -5.71
CA GLU A 10 16.74 5.88 -4.33
C GLU A 10 16.50 7.06 -3.39
N ARG A 11 15.62 6.88 -2.40
CA ARG A 11 15.33 7.90 -1.39
C ARG A 11 15.10 7.24 -0.03
N ALA A 12 15.46 7.93 1.04
CA ALA A 12 15.17 7.43 2.37
C ALA A 12 13.66 7.52 2.65
N PRO A 13 13.02 6.50 3.28
CA PRO A 13 11.59 6.51 3.54
C PRO A 13 11.09 7.72 4.34
N GLN A 14 11.93 8.31 5.20
CA GLN A 14 11.56 9.52 5.95
C GLN A 14 11.40 10.78 5.08
N ASP A 15 11.96 10.79 3.88
CA ASP A 15 11.90 11.93 2.95
C ASP A 15 10.77 11.79 1.92
N LEU A 16 10.03 10.68 1.98
CA LEU A 16 8.91 10.39 1.09
C LEU A 16 7.61 10.98 1.60
N LEU A 17 6.73 11.35 0.68
CA LEU A 17 5.35 11.72 1.01
C LEU A 17 4.48 10.47 1.18
N PRO A 18 3.43 10.51 2.00
CA PRO A 18 2.41 9.47 2.05
C PRO A 18 1.89 9.12 0.65
N GLY A 19 1.58 7.85 0.42
CA GLY A 19 1.14 7.35 -0.87
C GLY A 19 2.26 6.89 -1.79
N ASN A 20 3.53 7.19 -1.47
CA ASN A 20 4.66 6.61 -2.19
C ASN A 20 4.82 5.13 -1.84
N ILE A 21 5.16 4.33 -2.86
CA ILE A 21 5.57 2.94 -2.68
C ILE A 21 7.09 2.84 -2.74
N PHE A 22 7.67 1.99 -1.90
CA PHE A 22 9.11 1.75 -1.89
C PHE A 22 9.41 0.28 -1.64
N LEU A 23 10.56 -0.17 -2.14
CA LEU A 23 11.04 -1.54 -1.99
C LEU A 23 11.88 -1.65 -0.72
N LEU A 24 11.38 -2.38 0.27
CA LEU A 24 12.05 -2.65 1.54
C LEU A 24 12.38 -4.13 1.65
N ARG A 25 13.68 -4.48 1.63
CA ARG A 25 14.15 -5.88 1.79
C ARG A 25 13.39 -6.84 0.85
N GLU A 26 13.35 -6.50 -0.44
CA GLU A 26 12.68 -7.29 -1.51
C GLU A 26 11.14 -7.31 -1.46
N ALA A 27 10.51 -6.58 -0.54
CA ALA A 27 9.05 -6.47 -0.46
C ALA A 27 8.60 -5.02 -0.63
N TRP A 28 7.54 -4.81 -1.42
CA TRP A 28 6.95 -3.49 -1.59
C TRP A 28 6.14 -3.07 -0.37
N ALA A 29 6.28 -1.80 0.01
CA ALA A 29 5.54 -1.16 1.08
C ALA A 29 4.92 0.15 0.61
N LEU A 30 3.78 0.52 1.17
CA LEU A 30 3.13 1.82 0.98
C LEU A 30 3.42 2.71 2.18
N LEU A 31 3.97 3.90 1.95
CA LEU A 31 4.08 4.91 2.99
C LEU A 31 2.69 5.46 3.34
N VAL A 32 2.37 5.51 4.63
CA VAL A 32 1.08 5.98 5.14
C VAL A 32 1.26 6.98 6.28
N ASP A 33 0.26 7.84 6.45
CA ASP A 33 0.16 8.71 7.60
C ASP A 33 -0.08 7.88 8.87
N ASN A 34 0.69 8.16 9.91
CA ASN A 34 0.51 7.55 11.21
C ASN A 34 -0.50 8.36 12.03
N GLN A 35 -1.48 7.68 12.63
CA GLN A 35 -2.42 8.28 13.57
C GLN A 35 -2.53 7.52 14.90
N ALA A 36 -1.56 6.66 15.24
CA ALA A 36 -1.52 6.11 16.60
C ALA A 36 -1.25 7.21 17.65
N ASP A 37 -0.61 8.32 17.27
CA ASP A 37 -0.45 9.50 18.14
C ASP A 37 -0.32 10.80 17.32
N PRO A 38 -1.31 11.73 17.39
CA PRO A 38 -1.21 13.06 16.78
C PRO A 38 -0.04 13.92 17.29
N ARG A 39 0.57 13.54 18.42
CA ARG A 39 1.70 14.24 19.06
C ARG A 39 3.06 13.80 18.51
N GLU A 40 3.11 12.65 17.85
CA GLU A 40 4.30 12.14 17.17
C GLU A 40 3.95 11.69 15.74
N PRO A 41 3.92 12.62 14.76
CA PRO A 41 3.67 12.30 13.36
C PRO A 41 4.90 11.64 12.74
N THR A 42 5.26 10.45 13.23
CA THR A 42 6.26 9.60 12.60
C THR A 42 5.59 8.87 11.45
N PRO A 43 6.02 9.02 10.18
CA PRO A 43 5.44 8.27 9.07
C PRO A 43 5.41 6.77 9.35
N CYS A 44 4.37 6.10 8.88
CA CYS A 44 4.27 4.65 8.94
C CYS A 44 4.32 4.07 7.53
N PHE A 45 4.41 2.76 7.42
CA PHE A 45 4.21 2.06 6.16
C PHE A 45 3.44 0.76 6.37
N VAL A 46 2.67 0.39 5.35
CA VAL A 46 1.99 -0.91 5.26
C VAL A 46 2.79 -1.79 4.31
N MET A 47 3.18 -2.98 4.78
CA MET A 47 3.78 -3.99 3.90
C MET A 47 2.72 -4.52 2.94
N LEU A 48 2.97 -4.45 1.63
CA LEU A 48 2.03 -4.93 0.61
C LEU A 48 2.32 -6.37 0.18
N GLN A 49 3.57 -6.82 0.35
CA GLN A 49 4.04 -8.16 0.01
C GLN A 49 5.02 -8.69 1.08
N GLY A 50 5.39 -9.97 0.94
CA GLY A 50 6.35 -10.66 1.82
C GLY A 50 5.76 -11.16 3.13
N ASP A 51 6.62 -11.69 4.00
CA ASP A 51 6.23 -12.38 5.24
C ASP A 51 5.42 -11.53 6.23
N ARG A 52 5.58 -10.20 6.14
CA ARG A 52 4.90 -9.23 7.00
C ARG A 52 3.76 -8.51 6.29
N VAL A 53 3.25 -9.05 5.17
CA VAL A 53 2.16 -8.47 4.41
C VAL A 53 0.99 -8.06 5.31
N GLY A 54 0.51 -6.83 5.10
CA GLY A 54 -0.59 -6.25 5.84
C GLY A 54 -0.22 -5.65 7.20
N THR A 55 1.04 -5.74 7.63
CA THR A 55 1.49 -5.10 8.88
C THR A 55 1.78 -3.63 8.69
N VAL A 56 1.41 -2.82 9.67
CA VAL A 56 1.77 -1.40 9.80
C VAL A 56 3.03 -1.31 10.66
N SER A 57 4.04 -0.58 10.19
CA SER A 57 5.29 -0.35 10.92
C SER A 57 5.68 1.12 10.86
N LYS A 58 6.36 1.62 11.89
CA LYS A 58 6.90 2.99 11.91
C LYS A 58 8.12 3.09 11.00
N VAL A 59 8.22 4.19 10.27
CA VAL A 59 9.50 4.64 9.70
C VAL A 59 10.38 5.09 10.85
N ILE A 60 11.60 4.54 10.92
CA ILE A 60 12.55 4.89 11.97
C ILE A 60 13.67 5.75 11.40
N GLN A 61 14.24 6.63 12.23
CA GLN A 61 15.39 7.42 11.83
C GLN A 61 16.57 6.51 11.47
N GLY A 62 17.23 6.79 10.34
CA GLY A 62 18.38 6.03 9.86
C GLY A 62 18.03 4.82 8.99
N MET A 63 16.77 4.66 8.56
CA MET A 63 16.48 3.72 7.47
C MET A 63 17.31 4.08 6.22
N PRO A 64 17.93 3.09 5.56
CA PRO A 64 18.72 3.34 4.36
C PRO A 64 17.82 3.82 3.20
N PRO A 65 18.39 4.47 2.18
CA PRO A 65 17.68 4.73 0.94
C PRO A 65 17.08 3.45 0.36
N CYS A 66 15.83 3.54 -0.08
CA CYS A 66 15.09 2.47 -0.72
C CYS A 66 14.76 2.88 -2.15
N LEU A 67 14.64 1.89 -3.03
CA LEU A 67 14.11 2.11 -4.38
C LEU A 67 12.64 2.54 -4.28
N THR A 68 12.29 3.65 -4.93
CA THR A 68 10.96 4.27 -4.95
C THR A 68 10.67 4.82 -6.35
N LEU A 69 9.48 5.37 -6.58
CA LEU A 69 9.14 6.05 -7.82
C LEU A 69 9.79 7.44 -7.88
N ALA A 70 10.41 7.76 -9.01
CA ALA A 70 10.93 9.08 -9.29
C ALA A 70 9.81 10.02 -9.75
N GLU A 71 9.82 11.29 -9.36
CA GLU A 71 8.92 12.28 -9.97
C GLU A 71 9.24 12.44 -11.47
N PRO A 72 8.23 12.60 -12.34
CA PRO A 72 6.80 12.73 -12.06
C PRO A 72 6.02 11.40 -12.17
N PHE A 73 6.70 10.24 -12.13
CA PHE A 73 6.02 8.95 -12.19
C PHE A 73 5.19 8.70 -10.95
N ALA A 74 4.06 8.02 -11.14
CA ALA A 74 3.11 7.68 -10.08
C ALA A 74 2.62 6.25 -10.26
N TRP A 75 1.83 5.75 -9.31
CA TRP A 75 1.17 4.46 -9.44
C TRP A 75 -0.34 4.58 -9.23
N PHE A 76 -1.07 3.58 -9.71
CA PHE A 76 -2.47 3.38 -9.39
C PHE A 76 -2.75 1.89 -9.15
N PRO A 77 -3.72 1.52 -8.31
CA PRO A 77 -4.13 0.14 -8.18
C PRO A 77 -4.93 -0.30 -9.42
N ALA A 78 -4.66 -1.51 -9.88
CA ALA A 78 -5.42 -2.16 -10.94
C ALA A 78 -5.87 -3.55 -10.48
N VAL A 79 -6.98 -4.00 -11.05
CA VAL A 79 -7.57 -5.32 -10.78
C VAL A 79 -7.76 -6.05 -12.10
N PRO A 80 -7.74 -7.40 -12.12
CA PRO A 80 -7.98 -8.15 -13.34
C PRO A 80 -9.32 -7.75 -13.97
N GLN A 81 -9.36 -7.70 -15.31
CA GLN A 81 -10.58 -7.33 -16.02
C GLN A 81 -11.73 -8.28 -15.67
N GLY A 82 -12.87 -7.73 -15.26
CA GLY A 82 -14.04 -8.50 -14.84
C GLY A 82 -13.95 -9.08 -13.43
N ALA A 83 -12.86 -8.84 -12.69
CA ALA A 83 -12.79 -9.21 -11.28
C ALA A 83 -13.89 -8.50 -10.49
N LEU A 84 -14.60 -9.26 -9.66
CA LEU A 84 -15.56 -8.73 -8.70
C LEU A 84 -14.98 -8.87 -7.29
N PRO A 85 -15.06 -7.82 -6.47
CA PRO A 85 -14.59 -7.92 -5.10
C PRO A 85 -15.57 -8.79 -4.29
N GLY A 86 -15.02 -9.68 -3.47
CA GLY A 86 -15.76 -10.74 -2.78
C GLY A 86 -15.42 -10.82 -1.29
N PRO A 87 -15.99 -11.81 -0.58
CA PRO A 87 -15.61 -12.11 0.80
C PRO A 87 -14.17 -12.64 0.82
N GLN A 88 -13.36 -12.09 1.71
CA GLN A 88 -11.95 -12.48 1.90
C GLN A 88 -11.67 -12.58 3.39
N THR A 89 -10.98 -13.66 3.78
CA THR A 89 -10.56 -13.94 5.17
C THR A 89 -9.50 -12.96 5.64
N LEU A 90 -8.58 -12.60 4.75
CA LEU A 90 -7.50 -11.67 5.01
C LEU A 90 -7.91 -10.24 4.67
N GLU A 91 -8.07 -9.44 5.72
CA GLU A 91 -8.47 -8.05 5.58
C GLU A 91 -7.28 -7.17 5.16
N THR A 92 -6.08 -7.46 5.66
CA THR A 92 -4.90 -6.60 5.49
C THR A 92 -4.20 -6.80 4.14
N ALA A 93 -3.57 -5.73 3.63
CA ALA A 93 -3.01 -5.60 2.27
C ALA A 93 -3.98 -5.91 1.12
N SER A 94 -5.26 -6.11 1.41
CA SER A 94 -6.31 -6.24 0.40
C SER A 94 -6.76 -4.87 -0.07
N LEU A 95 -7.14 -4.78 -1.35
CA LEU A 95 -7.78 -3.61 -1.91
C LEU A 95 -9.28 -3.70 -1.64
N SER A 96 -9.76 -2.91 -0.67
CA SER A 96 -11.14 -2.94 -0.16
C SER A 96 -11.96 -1.82 -0.78
N VAL A 97 -13.22 -2.12 -1.13
CA VAL A 97 -14.17 -1.14 -1.65
C VAL A 97 -15.16 -0.75 -0.56
N THR A 98 -15.13 0.52 -0.15
CA THR A 98 -16.04 1.11 0.84
C THR A 98 -16.95 2.15 0.18
N PRO A 99 -18.01 2.64 0.87
CA PRO A 99 -18.83 3.74 0.37
C PRO A 99 -18.04 5.04 0.12
N SER A 100 -16.92 5.24 0.80
CA SER A 100 -16.05 6.42 0.64
C SER A 100 -14.98 6.24 -0.45
N GLY A 101 -14.84 5.04 -1.01
CA GLY A 101 -13.91 4.75 -2.10
C GLY A 101 -13.07 3.50 -1.86
N VAL A 102 -11.95 3.42 -2.58
CA VAL A 102 -11.02 2.29 -2.48
C VAL A 102 -9.98 2.58 -1.39
N VAL A 103 -9.77 1.61 -0.51
CA VAL A 103 -8.85 1.70 0.62
C VAL A 103 -7.97 0.46 0.71
N LEU A 104 -6.81 0.61 1.34
CA LEU A 104 -5.94 -0.47 1.78
C LEU A 104 -6.06 -0.61 3.29
N VAL A 105 -6.10 -1.85 3.78
CA VAL A 105 -6.18 -2.11 5.22
C VAL A 105 -4.82 -2.58 5.72
N GLY A 106 -4.34 -2.02 6.82
CA GLY A 106 -3.14 -2.45 7.52
C GLY A 106 -3.44 -2.71 9.00
N GLY A 107 -2.70 -3.62 9.63
CA GLY A 107 -2.85 -3.94 11.04
C GLY A 107 -1.58 -3.68 11.84
N ILE A 108 -1.70 -3.12 13.04
CA ILE A 108 -0.62 -3.13 14.04
C ILE A 108 -0.79 -4.42 14.85
N PRO A 109 0.16 -5.37 14.79
CA PRO A 109 0.04 -6.59 15.57
C PRO A 109 0.10 -6.27 17.07
N ASP A 110 -0.90 -6.72 17.83
CA ASP A 110 -0.87 -6.65 19.29
C ASP A 110 -0.08 -7.83 19.89
N ARG A 111 0.08 -7.83 21.22
CA ARG A 111 0.79 -8.89 21.95
C ARG A 111 -0.02 -10.19 22.13
N TRP A 112 -1.31 -10.17 21.83
CA TRP A 112 -2.27 -11.24 22.06
C TRP A 112 -2.78 -11.90 20.78
N GLY A 113 -2.32 -11.45 19.61
CA GLY A 113 -2.63 -11.98 18.30
C GLY A 113 -3.80 -11.31 17.59
N ASP A 114 -4.47 -10.33 18.22
CA ASP A 114 -5.40 -9.46 17.52
C ASP A 114 -4.65 -8.28 16.90
N ALA A 115 -5.14 -7.75 15.79
CA ALA A 115 -4.50 -6.60 15.17
C ALA A 115 -5.47 -5.44 15.18
N ASP A 116 -5.04 -4.30 15.71
CA ASP A 116 -5.75 -3.05 15.48
C ASP A 116 -5.63 -2.73 13.99
N LYS A 117 -6.75 -2.79 13.28
CA LYS A 117 -6.79 -2.61 11.82
C LYS A 117 -7.26 -1.22 11.46
N PHE A 118 -6.60 -0.66 10.47
CA PHE A 118 -6.77 0.72 10.01
C PHE A 118 -6.95 0.76 8.50
N ALA A 119 -7.79 1.67 8.03
CA ALA A 119 -7.98 1.94 6.62
C ALA A 119 -7.12 3.13 6.17
N PHE A 120 -6.44 2.97 5.05
CA PHE A 120 -5.62 3.97 4.41
C PHE A 120 -6.08 4.17 2.97
N GLY A 121 -6.12 5.42 2.51
CA GLY A 121 -6.35 5.72 1.11
C GLY A 121 -5.14 5.36 0.25
N ILE A 122 -5.34 5.30 -1.06
CA ILE A 122 -4.25 5.02 -2.02
C ILE A 122 -3.14 6.09 -2.01
N LYS A 123 -3.43 7.30 -1.50
CA LYS A 123 -2.42 8.35 -1.29
C LYS A 123 -1.79 8.27 0.12
N GLY A 124 -1.94 7.14 0.80
CA GLY A 124 -1.37 6.88 2.12
C GLY A 124 -2.06 7.59 3.28
N GLN A 125 -3.11 8.38 3.04
CA GLN A 125 -3.81 9.10 4.09
C GLN A 125 -4.60 8.14 4.99
N PHE A 126 -4.53 8.34 6.30
CA PHE A 126 -5.37 7.63 7.26
C PHE A 126 -6.85 8.01 7.08
N ILE A 127 -7.73 7.01 7.05
CA ILE A 127 -9.18 7.20 6.86
C ILE A 127 -9.95 6.89 8.15
N GLY A 128 -9.44 6.03 9.01
CA GLY A 128 -10.09 5.60 10.24
C GLY A 128 -9.82 4.14 10.56
N GLU A 129 -10.64 3.59 11.46
CA GLU A 129 -10.70 2.15 11.71
C GLU A 129 -10.97 1.39 10.40
N ALA A 130 -10.42 0.19 10.31
CA ALA A 130 -10.72 -0.68 9.18
C ALA A 130 -12.24 -0.91 9.09
N PRO A 131 -12.81 -0.90 7.87
CA PRO A 131 -14.23 -1.09 7.71
C PRO A 131 -14.62 -2.49 8.23
N HIS A 132 -15.49 -2.51 9.24
CA HIS A 132 -15.96 -3.72 9.89
C HIS A 132 -17.12 -4.36 9.09
N GLY A 133 -17.17 -5.70 9.03
CA GLY A 133 -18.27 -6.45 8.43
C GLY A 133 -18.12 -6.78 6.94
N ALA A 134 -19.24 -6.78 6.20
CA ALA A 134 -19.34 -7.24 4.81
C ALA A 134 -18.77 -6.24 3.79
N VAL A 135 -17.47 -5.97 3.87
CA VAL A 135 -16.74 -5.16 2.89
C VAL A 135 -16.31 -6.05 1.73
N LYS A 136 -16.50 -5.57 0.50
CA LYS A 136 -16.05 -6.29 -0.70
C LYS A 136 -14.57 -6.02 -0.91
N ARG A 137 -13.79 -7.09 -1.11
CA ARG A 137 -12.33 -7.02 -1.21
C ARG A 137 -11.82 -7.70 -2.48
N PHE A 138 -10.77 -7.16 -3.09
CA PHE A 138 -10.05 -7.84 -4.15
C PHE A 138 -8.91 -8.65 -3.55
N ALA A 139 -9.01 -9.98 -3.68
CA ALA A 139 -7.95 -10.90 -3.28
C ALA A 139 -6.70 -10.75 -4.15
N LYS A 140 -6.87 -10.28 -5.40
CA LYS A 140 -5.79 -10.05 -6.35
C LYS A 140 -5.87 -8.65 -6.93
N TRP A 141 -4.77 -7.90 -6.83
CA TRP A 141 -4.62 -6.57 -7.41
C TRP A 141 -3.14 -6.28 -7.69
N SER A 142 -2.87 -5.29 -8.55
CA SER A 142 -1.52 -4.86 -8.93
C SER A 142 -1.36 -3.36 -8.68
N ALA A 143 -0.12 -2.90 -8.47
CA ALA A 143 0.22 -1.50 -8.65
C ALA A 143 0.81 -1.31 -10.03
N GLU A 144 0.22 -0.41 -10.80
CA GLU A 144 0.64 -0.12 -12.17
C GLU A 144 1.23 1.29 -12.25
N LEU A 145 2.35 1.39 -12.98
CA LEU A 145 3.07 2.63 -13.23
C LEU A 145 2.25 3.53 -14.15
N SER A 146 2.28 4.82 -13.87
CA SER A 146 1.63 5.86 -14.65
C SER A 146 2.51 7.10 -14.74
N HIS A 147 2.18 7.97 -15.69
CA HIS A 147 2.79 9.28 -15.84
C HIS A 147 1.67 10.32 -16.03
N PRO A 148 1.76 11.51 -15.43
CA PRO A 148 0.68 12.51 -15.48
C PRO A 148 0.32 12.97 -16.89
N SER A 149 1.25 12.90 -17.85
CA SER A 149 0.97 13.21 -19.26
C SER A 149 0.21 12.11 -20.01
N ARG A 150 0.08 10.91 -19.41
CA ARG A 150 -0.59 9.72 -19.95
C ARG A 150 -1.50 9.11 -18.87
N PRO A 151 -2.49 9.87 -18.36
CA PRO A 151 -3.36 9.39 -17.30
C PRO A 151 -4.19 8.19 -17.79
N PHE A 152 -4.52 7.27 -16.88
CA PHE A 152 -5.28 6.04 -17.15
C PHE A 152 -4.59 4.99 -18.02
N VAL A 153 -3.36 5.24 -18.49
CA VAL A 153 -2.56 4.25 -19.22
C VAL A 153 -1.56 3.63 -18.26
N SER A 154 -1.62 2.30 -18.16
CA SER A 154 -0.55 1.53 -17.56
C SER A 154 0.71 1.64 -18.39
N LEU A 155 1.77 2.14 -17.77
CA LEU A 155 3.14 2.04 -18.30
C LEU A 155 3.80 0.72 -17.88
N GLY A 156 3.13 -0.04 -16.99
CA GLY A 156 3.38 -1.43 -16.68
C GLY A 156 3.23 -1.75 -15.19
N GLN A 157 3.23 -3.04 -14.85
CA GLN A 157 3.04 -3.56 -13.49
C GLN A 157 4.31 -3.51 -12.62
N ILE A 158 4.22 -2.85 -11.46
CA ILE A 158 5.32 -2.71 -10.48
C ILE A 158 5.40 -3.95 -9.58
N PHE A 159 4.24 -4.37 -9.06
CA PHE A 159 4.10 -5.58 -8.25
C PHE A 159 2.67 -6.14 -8.33
N GLU A 160 2.49 -7.34 -7.76
CA GLU A 160 1.19 -8.00 -7.65
C GLU A 160 0.95 -8.47 -6.21
N VAL A 161 -0.23 -8.20 -5.68
CA VAL A 161 -0.69 -8.77 -4.42
C VAL A 161 -1.70 -9.85 -4.76
N ASP A 162 -1.41 -11.08 -4.35
CA ASP A 162 -2.32 -12.22 -4.46
C ASP A 162 -2.50 -12.87 -3.09
N ARG A 163 -3.75 -12.83 -2.60
CA ARG A 163 -4.17 -13.33 -1.30
C ARG A 163 -5.25 -14.40 -1.45
N SER A 164 -5.36 -15.01 -2.63
CA SER A 164 -6.35 -16.05 -2.91
C SER A 164 -6.08 -17.37 -2.16
N ALA A 165 -4.82 -17.65 -1.84
CA ALA A 165 -4.37 -18.90 -1.23
C ALA A 165 -3.95 -18.78 0.24
N ALA A 166 -4.10 -17.59 0.84
CA ALA A 166 -3.63 -17.27 2.19
C ALA A 166 -4.78 -17.17 3.21
#